data_AF-A0A3D0LCK8-F1
#
_entry.id   AF-A0A3D0LCK8-F1
#
_cell.length_a   1.000
_cell.length_b   1.000
_cell.length_c   1.000
_cell.angle_alpha   90.00
_cell.angle_beta   90.00
_cell.angle_gamma   90.00
#
_symmetry.space_group_name_H-M   'P 1'
#
loop_
_entity.id
_entity.type
_entity.pdbx_description
1 polymer ?
#
loop_
_entity_poly.entity_id
_entity_poly.type
_entity_poly.pdbx_seq_one_letter_code
_entity_poly.pdbx_strand_id
1 'polypeptide(L)' 'DTKIDAIFGAGTEEGVRKFQSKVGIEVDGMAGPETFEKIFKE' A
#
# COMPACT_ATOMS: atom_id res chain seq x y z
N ASP A 1 -8.23 14.85 8.05
CA ASP A 1 -7.47 13.93 8.91
C ASP A 1 -7.60 12.51 8.41
N THR A 2 -6.51 11.93 7.93
CA THR A 2 -6.42 10.48 7.72
C THR A 2 -6.08 9.87 9.07
N LYS A 3 -7.02 9.14 9.66
CA LYS A 3 -6.82 8.47 10.94
C LYS A 3 -5.85 7.30 10.75
N ILE A 4 -4.77 7.27 11.53
CA ILE A 4 -3.88 6.11 11.62
C ILE A 4 -4.34 5.31 12.84
N ASP A 5 -5.09 4.24 12.60
CA ASP A 5 -5.74 3.44 13.65
C ASP A 5 -5.22 2.00 13.74
N ALA A 6 -4.14 1.69 13.01
CA ALA A 6 -3.56 0.35 12.89
C ALA A 6 -4.52 -0.72 12.32
N ILE A 7 -5.63 -0.31 11.71
CA ILE A 7 -6.56 -1.20 11.02
C ILE A 7 -6.28 -1.13 9.52
N PHE A 8 -6.09 -2.29 8.90
CA PHE A 8 -6.08 -2.40 7.44
C PHE A 8 -7.53 -2.37 6.93
N GLY A 9 -8.13 -1.18 6.94
CA GLY A 9 -9.49 -0.94 6.41
C GLY A 9 -9.48 -0.46 4.96
N ALA A 10 -10.66 -0.13 4.43
CA ALA A 10 -10.83 0.29 3.04
C ALA A 10 -9.93 1.47 2.63
N GLY A 11 -9.72 2.44 3.52
CA GLY A 11 -8.82 3.58 3.25
C GLY A 11 -7.36 3.17 3.10
N THR A 12 -6.90 2.20 3.90
CA THR A 12 -5.54 1.67 3.83
C THR A 12 -5.36 0.84 2.55
N GLU A 13 -6.33 -0.02 2.22
CA GLU A 13 -6.33 -0.80 0.97
C GLU A 13 -6.28 0.11 -0.27
N GLU A 14 -7.10 1.16 -0.32
CA GLU A 14 -7.10 2.12 -1.42
C GLU A 14 -5.74 2.84 -1.55
N GLY A 15 -5.13 3.20 -0.41
CA GLY A 15 -3.80 3.78 -0.37
C GLY A 15 -2.74 2.84 -0.94
N VAL A 16 -2.79 1.55 -0.57
CA VAL A 16 -1.90 0.51 -1.10
C VAL A 16 -2.08 0.35 -2.60
N ARG A 17 -3.32 0.24 -3.10
CA ARG A 17 -3.58 0.14 -4.56
C ARG A 17 -3.03 1.34 -5.34
N LYS A 18 -3.20 2.55 -4.81
CA LYS A 18 -2.64 3.78 -5.42
C LYS A 18 -1.11 3.75 -5.45
N PHE A 19 -0.49 3.32 -4.37
CA PHE A 19 0.96 3.18 -4.31
C PHE A 19 1.48 2.13 -5.31
N GLN A 20 0.89 0.95 -5.32
CA GLN A 20 1.23 -0.15 -6.24
C GLN A 20 1.15 0.31 -7.70
N SER A 21 0.05 0.97 -8.07
CA SER A 21 -0.12 1.54 -9.41
C SER A 21 0.96 2.58 -9.75
N LYS A 22 1.32 3.43 -8.79
CA LYS A 22 2.34 4.48 -8.97
C LYS A 22 3.75 3.91 -9.18
N VAL A 23 4.09 2.80 -8.52
CA VAL A 23 5.44 2.19 -8.59
C VAL A 23 5.54 1.05 -9.60
N GLY A 24 4.44 0.74 -10.30
CA GLY A 24 4.40 -0.18 -11.43
C GLY A 24 4.52 -1.65 -11.04
N ILE A 25 3.90 -2.07 -9.94
CA ILE A 25 3.81 -3.47 -9.48
C ILE A 25 2.37 -3.98 -9.56
N GLU A 26 2.13 -5.26 -9.24
CA GLU A 26 0.78 -5.82 -9.20
C GLU A 26 -0.13 -5.02 -8.23
N VAL A 27 -1.34 -4.69 -8.68
CA VAL A 27 -2.31 -3.86 -7.93
C VAL A 27 -3.33 -4.76 -7.24
N ASP A 28 -2.89 -5.57 -6.29
CA ASP A 28 -3.73 -6.51 -5.54
C ASP A 28 -4.38 -5.87 -4.30
N GLY A 29 -3.89 -4.71 -3.84
CA GLY A 29 -4.32 -4.03 -2.62
C GLY A 29 -3.73 -4.60 -1.32
N MET A 30 -2.80 -5.55 -1.41
CA MET A 30 -2.15 -6.17 -0.27
C MET A 30 -0.78 -5.55 0.00
N ALA A 31 -0.51 -5.22 1.26
CA ALA A 31 0.83 -4.84 1.70
C ALA A 31 1.70 -6.11 1.89
N GLY A 32 2.10 -6.73 0.77
CA GLY A 32 2.96 -7.91 0.72
C GLY A 32 4.44 -7.60 0.44
N PRO A 33 5.29 -8.63 0.26
CA PRO A 33 6.73 -8.46 0.06
C PRO A 33 7.11 -7.49 -1.07
N GLU A 34 6.45 -7.54 -2.23
CA GLU A 34 6.73 -6.65 -3.35
C GLU A 34 6.41 -5.19 -3.03
N THR A 35 5.29 -4.95 -2.32
CA THR A 35 4.91 -3.62 -1.85
C THR A 35 5.92 -3.10 -0.85
N PHE A 36 6.33 -3.91 0.13
CA PHE A 36 7.33 -3.51 1.11
C PHE A 36 8.72 -3.31 0.51
N GLU A 37 9.12 -4.10 -0.49
CA GLU A 37 10.36 -3.86 -1.22
C GLU A 37 10.35 -2.46 -1.83
N LYS A 38 9.25 -2.01 -2.44
CA LYS A 38 9.15 -0.66 -3.01
C LYS A 38 9.09 0.45 -1.97
N ILE A 39 8.60 0.19 -0.75
CA ILE A 39 8.54 1.17 0.34
C ILE A 39 9.92 1.34 1.00
N PHE A 40 10.64 0.24 1.22
CA PHE A 40 11.85 0.22 2.03
C PHE A 40 13.15 0.18 1.21
N LYS A 41 13.08 0.09 -0.12
CA LYS A 41 14.26 0.33 -0.96
C LYS A 41 14.66 1.80 -0.85
N GLU A 42 15.83 2.04 -0.26
CA GLU A 42 16.58 3.29 -0.40
C GLU A 42 17.11 3.44 -1.83
#